data_AF-A0A2H0FD25-F1
#
_entry.id   AF-A0A2H0FD25-F1
#
_cell.length_a   1.000
_cell.length_b   1.000
_cell.length_c   1.000
_cell.angle_alpha   90.00
_cell.angle_beta   90.00
_cell.angle_gamma   90.00
#
_symmetry.space_group_name_H-M   'P 1'
#
loop_
_entity.id
_entity.type
_entity.pdbx_description
1 polymer ?
#
loop_
_entity_poly.entity_id
_entity_poly.type
_entity_poly.pdbx_seq_one_letter_code
_entity_poly.pdbx_strand_id
1 'polypeptide(L)'
;MHLAGSALSTTSKYSGGILVYIKFLLSLIFTLLFYLIIEKRQVLTELLKDTKLFFSTKMNIFRESNHPEQSSTVGIKENEEPPDSPGSSSPTRLALKRENNQLVKVEPLSKSGSFFVELEVVSDINKCFSLWQELSPQKTLFDTWEFRYAFYLGYRFQPHFLLLKSPTENLALLPLWFDEDEKKYVWFGSPWQEEVRFFSKEPKYIPLLLQLAPSPLFLNAISQESVNLVGNQVKFEPDESKYILNLENIVNFEDYLMTLKKNTRHDLRKDYRRIGRQNPQIIINKFSDLAHLITLAKKRFSEKGEEADWEDPRRIETFQQVIKLAGKSYQIRMMTVKIGEKIAGVDLICLLNSTYYTVKCGYNVAEFPGIGNFVNLLEIDDAINLGMKKIDFLQNNYKWKSRLFEAIPLFQYGK
;
A
#
# COMPACT_ATOMS: atom_id res chain seq x y z
N MET A 1 19.59 55.43 -66.59
CA MET A 1 19.73 56.03 -65.25
C MET A 1 19.78 54.87 -64.26
N HIS A 2 20.99 54.38 -63.87
CA HIS A 2 21.69 54.73 -62.61
C HIS A 2 20.79 54.50 -61.38
N LEU A 3 21.03 53.62 -60.40
CA LEU A 3 22.22 53.11 -59.67
C LEU A 3 21.90 51.68 -59.14
N ALA A 4 22.76 50.67 -59.18
CA ALA A 4 23.93 50.36 -58.33
C ALA A 4 23.64 50.33 -56.81
N GLY A 5 23.77 49.14 -56.19
CA GLY A 5 23.70 48.96 -54.73
C GLY A 5 23.97 47.51 -54.30
N SER A 6 25.26 47.20 -54.09
CA SER A 6 25.82 45.95 -53.57
C SER A 6 25.48 45.70 -52.08
N ALA A 7 25.10 44.47 -51.72
CA ALA A 7 25.07 44.00 -50.33
C ALA A 7 25.97 42.77 -50.18
N LEU A 8 27.02 42.94 -49.36
CA LEU A 8 28.10 41.99 -49.06
C LEU A 8 27.67 40.91 -48.07
N SER A 9 28.22 39.71 -48.28
CA SER A 9 28.14 38.56 -47.40
C SER A 9 29.07 38.70 -46.19
N THR A 10 28.53 38.67 -44.97
CA THR A 10 29.32 38.48 -43.74
C THR A 10 28.53 37.68 -42.71
N THR A 11 28.46 36.35 -42.86
CA THR A 11 28.00 35.43 -41.81
C THR A 11 28.74 34.10 -41.88
N SER A 12 29.98 34.03 -41.37
CA SER A 12 30.64 32.73 -41.10
C SER A 12 31.93 32.90 -40.28
N LYS A 13 31.86 33.38 -39.03
CA LYS A 13 33.01 33.28 -38.10
C LYS A 13 32.68 32.98 -36.63
N TYR A 14 31.40 32.85 -36.22
CA TYR A 14 31.03 32.66 -34.80
C TYR A 14 30.52 31.26 -34.41
N SER A 15 30.38 30.31 -35.34
CA SER A 15 29.87 28.96 -35.03
C SER A 15 30.93 28.01 -34.44
N GLY A 16 32.23 28.32 -34.55
CA GLY A 16 33.30 27.46 -34.06
C GLY A 16 33.48 27.47 -32.53
N GLY A 17 33.28 28.61 -31.88
CA GLY A 17 33.52 28.76 -30.44
C GLY A 17 32.49 28.04 -29.56
N ILE A 18 31.23 28.05 -29.98
CA ILE A 18 30.12 27.40 -29.23
C ILE A 18 30.30 25.88 -29.21
N LEU A 19 30.74 25.29 -30.33
CA LEU A 19 30.94 23.84 -30.41
C LEU A 19 32.10 23.34 -29.53
N VAL A 20 33.17 24.14 -29.42
CA VAL A 20 34.30 23.84 -28.52
C VAL A 20 33.88 23.92 -27.06
N TYR A 21 33.08 24.93 -26.69
CA TYR A 21 32.58 25.10 -25.33
C TYR A 21 31.63 23.97 -24.92
N ILE A 22 30.73 23.53 -25.81
CA ILE A 22 29.82 22.39 -25.56
C ILE A 22 30.62 21.09 -25.37
N LYS A 23 31.65 20.83 -26.19
CA LYS A 23 32.50 19.65 -26.02
C LYS A 23 33.25 19.64 -24.69
N PHE A 24 33.74 20.80 -24.25
CA PHE A 24 34.41 20.95 -22.96
C PHE A 24 33.44 20.69 -21.80
N LEU A 25 32.23 21.25 -21.83
CA LEU A 25 31.21 21.04 -20.80
C LEU A 25 30.79 19.57 -20.68
N LEU A 26 30.58 18.89 -21.82
CA LEU A 26 30.22 17.47 -21.84
C LEU A 26 31.34 16.59 -21.28
N SER A 27 32.61 16.91 -21.57
CA SER A 27 33.76 16.19 -21.00
C SER A 27 33.85 16.35 -19.48
N LEU A 28 33.55 17.55 -18.96
CA LEU A 28 33.55 17.82 -17.51
C LEU A 28 32.43 17.05 -16.81
N ILE A 29 31.23 17.04 -17.39
CA ILE A 29 30.08 16.27 -16.88
C ILE A 29 30.38 14.78 -16.85
N PHE A 30 30.98 14.23 -17.92
CA PHE A 30 31.38 12.81 -17.95
C PHE A 30 32.40 12.46 -16.87
N THR A 31 33.37 13.36 -16.64
CA THR A 31 34.41 13.15 -15.62
C THR A 31 33.81 13.15 -14.20
N LEU A 32 32.88 14.07 -13.92
CA LEU A 32 32.16 14.13 -12.64
C LEU A 32 31.26 12.91 -12.42
N LEU A 33 30.52 12.47 -13.44
CA LEU A 33 29.71 11.26 -13.38
C LEU A 33 30.57 10.02 -13.14
N PHE A 34 31.71 9.91 -13.81
CA PHE A 34 32.64 8.79 -13.63
C PHE A 34 33.23 8.77 -12.21
N TYR A 35 33.59 9.93 -11.65
CA TYR A 35 34.07 10.05 -10.28
C TYR A 35 33.00 9.62 -9.25
N LEU A 36 31.76 10.08 -9.42
CA LEU A 36 30.62 9.69 -8.56
C LEU A 36 30.33 8.19 -8.61
N ILE A 37 30.50 7.56 -9.78
CA ILE A 37 30.33 6.10 -9.94
C ILE A 37 31.44 5.34 -9.19
N ILE A 38 32.68 5.80 -9.27
CA ILE A 38 33.81 5.17 -8.55
C ILE A 38 33.63 5.29 -7.04
N GLU A 39 33.28 6.48 -6.55
CA GLU A 39 33.08 6.74 -5.12
C GLU A 39 31.94 5.88 -4.56
N LYS A 40 30.79 5.80 -5.25
CA LYS A 40 29.70 4.91 -4.86
C LYS A 40 30.09 3.44 -4.86
N ARG A 41 30.96 3.01 -5.80
CA ARG A 41 31.44 1.62 -5.87
C ARG A 41 32.37 1.29 -4.69
N GLN A 42 33.22 2.23 -4.26
CA GLN A 42 34.07 2.03 -3.07
C GLN A 42 33.22 1.91 -1.79
N VAL A 43 32.24 2.79 -1.59
CA VAL A 43 31.34 2.73 -0.43
C VAL A 43 30.56 1.42 -0.40
N LEU A 44 30.05 0.97 -1.55
CA LEU A 44 29.34 -0.32 -1.65
C LEU A 44 30.25 -1.52 -1.36
N THR A 45 31.53 -1.45 -1.72
CA THR A 45 32.49 -2.53 -1.48
C THR A 45 32.84 -2.66 0.01
N GLU A 46 32.97 -1.55 0.73
CA GLU A 46 33.18 -1.56 2.19
C GLU A 46 31.94 -2.07 2.94
N LEU A 47 30.73 -1.62 2.56
CA LEU A 47 29.47 -2.13 3.13
C LEU A 47 29.31 -3.66 2.96
N LEU A 48 29.80 -4.20 1.83
CA LEU A 48 29.77 -5.65 1.56
C LEU A 48 30.82 -6.46 2.34
N LYS A 49 31.91 -5.83 2.80
CA LYS A 49 32.89 -6.48 3.69
C LYS A 49 32.33 -6.60 5.11
N ASP A 50 31.69 -5.54 5.61
CA ASP A 50 31.12 -5.51 6.95
C ASP A 50 29.96 -6.50 7.11
N THR A 51 29.13 -6.66 6.08
CA THR A 51 28.06 -7.66 6.07
C THR A 51 28.60 -9.09 6.10
N LYS A 52 29.66 -9.41 5.33
CA LYS A 52 30.28 -10.74 5.37
C LYS A 52 30.89 -11.07 6.74
N LEU A 53 31.48 -10.09 7.43
CA LEU A 53 32.04 -10.28 8.77
C LEU A 53 30.94 -10.51 9.82
N PHE A 54 29.81 -9.81 9.69
CA PHE A 54 28.64 -9.96 10.54
C PHE A 54 28.01 -11.37 10.43
N PHE A 55 27.87 -11.91 9.22
CA PHE A 55 27.30 -13.25 9.01
C PHE A 55 28.21 -14.40 9.51
N SER A 56 29.53 -14.26 9.37
CA SER A 56 30.51 -15.23 9.87
C SER A 56 30.47 -15.37 11.40
N THR A 57 30.28 -14.24 12.10
CA THR A 57 30.34 -14.19 13.56
C THR A 57 29.07 -14.77 14.22
N LYS A 58 27.88 -14.57 13.61
CA LYS A 58 26.61 -15.13 14.11
C LYS A 58 26.48 -16.65 13.91
N MET A 59 27.11 -17.22 12.89
CA MET A 59 27.06 -18.69 12.68
C MET A 59 27.86 -19.49 13.73
N ASN A 60 28.89 -18.91 14.33
CA ASN A 60 29.69 -19.61 15.36
C ASN A 60 29.03 -19.60 16.74
N ILE A 61 28.27 -18.55 17.08
CA ILE A 61 27.59 -18.45 18.38
C ILE A 61 26.44 -19.46 18.51
N PHE A 62 25.87 -19.93 17.39
CA PHE A 62 24.77 -20.90 17.40
C PHE A 62 25.19 -22.37 17.53
N ARG A 63 26.50 -22.69 17.53
CA ARG A 63 27.00 -24.07 17.62
C ARG A 63 27.29 -24.57 19.04
N GLU A 64 27.31 -23.70 20.04
CA GLU A 64 27.61 -24.07 21.43
C GLU A 64 26.42 -23.82 22.36
N SER A 65 25.49 -24.79 22.43
CA SER A 65 24.71 -25.09 23.65
C SER A 65 23.70 -26.20 23.37
N ASN A 66 24.06 -27.45 23.68
CA ASN A 66 23.12 -28.55 23.81
C ASN A 66 23.58 -29.48 24.93
N HIS A 67 22.82 -29.54 26.03
CA HIS A 67 22.46 -30.79 26.71
C HIS A 67 21.15 -30.62 27.51
N PRO A 68 20.31 -31.67 27.64
CA PRO A 68 18.90 -31.53 28.02
C PRO A 68 18.59 -32.01 29.44
N GLU A 69 17.57 -31.42 30.06
CA GLU A 69 16.81 -32.07 31.13
C GLU A 69 15.33 -32.17 30.75
N GLN A 70 14.80 -33.37 30.95
CA GLN A 70 13.40 -33.75 30.73
C GLN A 70 12.56 -33.37 31.93
N SER A 71 11.37 -32.84 31.69
CA SER A 71 10.26 -32.89 32.64
C SER A 71 8.95 -32.89 31.86
N SER A 72 8.15 -33.91 32.15
CA SER A 72 6.82 -34.16 31.62
C SER A 72 5.78 -33.38 32.41
N THR A 73 4.86 -32.72 31.71
CA THR A 73 3.54 -32.42 32.27
C THR A 73 2.53 -32.27 31.14
N VAL A 74 1.46 -33.07 31.25
CA VAL A 74 0.27 -33.09 30.42
C VAL A 74 -0.65 -31.95 30.86
N GLY A 75 -1.20 -31.18 29.91
CA GLY A 75 -2.19 -30.15 30.23
C GLY A 75 -2.64 -29.34 29.01
N ILE A 76 -3.69 -29.84 28.35
CA ILE A 76 -4.81 -29.12 27.69
C ILE A 76 -4.48 -28.02 26.66
N LYS A 77 -4.89 -28.30 25.43
CA LYS A 77 -4.85 -27.48 24.22
C LYS A 77 -5.75 -26.25 24.30
N GLU A 78 -5.24 -25.11 23.87
CA GLU A 78 -5.97 -24.06 23.13
C GLU A 78 -4.93 -23.29 22.29
N ASN A 79 -4.70 -23.76 21.06
CA ASN A 79 -3.91 -23.02 20.07
C ASN A 79 -4.87 -22.11 19.30
N GLU A 80 -5.06 -20.88 19.77
CA GLU A 80 -5.74 -19.85 18.99
C GLU A 80 -4.79 -19.24 17.96
N GLU A 81 -4.76 -19.87 16.79
CA GLU A 81 -4.04 -19.41 15.60
C GLU A 81 -4.78 -18.25 14.91
N PRO A 82 -4.08 -17.38 14.16
CA PRO A 82 -4.66 -16.20 13.52
C PRO A 82 -5.73 -16.59 12.47
N PRO A 83 -7.03 -16.22 12.60
CA PRO A 83 -7.98 -16.29 11.50
C PRO A 83 -7.71 -15.19 10.44
N ASP A 84 -8.27 -15.37 9.23
CA ASP A 84 -8.11 -14.45 8.08
C ASP A 84 -9.49 -13.91 7.64
N SER A 85 -9.45 -12.86 6.81
CA SER A 85 -10.56 -11.97 6.41
C SER A 85 -11.88 -12.59 5.95
N PRO A 86 -13.04 -12.15 6.47
CA PRO A 86 -14.33 -12.59 5.93
C PRO A 86 -14.59 -11.97 4.55
N GLY A 87 -15.11 -12.79 3.63
CA GLY A 87 -15.52 -12.39 2.28
C GLY A 87 -16.80 -11.55 2.27
N SER A 88 -16.86 -10.55 1.39
CA SER A 88 -18.04 -9.72 1.15
C SER A 88 -19.04 -10.43 0.24
N SER A 89 -20.29 -10.56 0.67
CA SER A 89 -21.40 -11.18 -0.06
C SER A 89 -21.81 -10.39 -1.31
N SER A 90 -22.09 -11.09 -2.43
CA SER A 90 -22.61 -10.51 -3.70
C SER A 90 -24.11 -10.80 -3.90
N PRO A 91 -24.89 -9.88 -4.50
CA PRO A 91 -26.18 -10.25 -5.11
C PRO A 91 -26.47 -9.70 -6.52
N THR A 92 -27.59 -10.18 -7.05
CA THR A 92 -27.92 -10.49 -8.45
C THR A 92 -28.47 -9.33 -9.32
N ARG A 93 -28.17 -9.40 -10.63
CA ARG A 93 -28.41 -8.43 -11.72
C ARG A 93 -29.86 -7.97 -11.97
N LEU A 94 -30.02 -6.66 -12.15
CA LEU A 94 -31.00 -6.00 -13.04
C LEU A 94 -30.31 -4.79 -13.71
N ALA A 95 -30.48 -4.63 -15.02
CA ALA A 95 -29.76 -3.67 -15.86
C ALA A 95 -30.58 -2.40 -16.11
N LEU A 96 -29.96 -1.20 -16.04
CA LEU A 96 -30.52 0.05 -16.58
C LEU A 96 -29.45 1.13 -16.87
N LYS A 97 -29.85 2.12 -17.67
CA LYS A 97 -29.10 2.99 -18.59
C LYS A 97 -28.34 4.18 -17.95
N ARG A 98 -27.32 4.65 -18.68
CA ARG A 98 -26.49 5.86 -18.48
C ARG A 98 -27.28 7.18 -18.56
N GLU A 99 -26.92 8.14 -17.69
CA GLU A 99 -27.32 9.57 -17.78
C GLU A 99 -26.12 10.53 -17.81
N ASN A 100 -26.39 11.73 -18.35
CA ASN A 100 -25.45 12.77 -18.83
C ASN A 100 -24.94 13.73 -17.73
N ASN A 101 -23.74 14.30 -17.94
CA ASN A 101 -23.11 15.33 -17.11
C ASN A 101 -24.00 16.60 -16.96
N GLN A 102 -24.41 16.93 -15.73
CA GLN A 102 -25.00 18.23 -15.37
C GLN A 102 -24.03 19.04 -14.51
N LEU A 103 -23.89 20.33 -14.83
CA LEU A 103 -23.23 21.33 -13.99
C LEU A 103 -24.27 21.92 -13.03
N VAL A 104 -24.00 21.86 -11.72
CA VAL A 104 -24.86 22.45 -10.68
C VAL A 104 -24.16 23.66 -10.08
N LYS A 105 -24.77 24.85 -10.21
CA LYS A 105 -24.34 26.04 -9.49
C LYS A 105 -24.91 25.99 -8.08
N VAL A 106 -24.06 26.03 -7.06
CA VAL A 106 -24.47 26.02 -5.66
C VAL A 106 -24.32 27.43 -5.10
N GLU A 107 -25.42 28.01 -4.58
CA GLU A 107 -25.36 29.32 -3.93
C GLU A 107 -24.63 29.25 -2.58
N PRO A 108 -23.78 30.23 -2.25
CA PRO A 108 -23.01 30.21 -1.01
C PRO A 108 -23.90 30.32 0.24
N LEU A 109 -23.57 29.53 1.26
CA LEU A 109 -24.13 29.66 2.61
C LEU A 109 -23.97 31.10 3.12
N SER A 110 -25.08 31.71 3.55
CA SER A 110 -25.31 33.15 3.65
C SER A 110 -24.54 33.93 4.74
N LYS A 111 -23.32 33.53 5.13
CA LYS A 111 -22.55 34.21 6.20
C LYS A 111 -21.05 34.42 5.95
N SER A 112 -20.55 34.20 4.74
CA SER A 112 -19.19 34.63 4.36
C SER A 112 -19.22 35.09 2.90
N GLY A 113 -18.38 36.06 2.52
CA GLY A 113 -18.43 36.72 1.20
C GLY A 113 -18.60 35.76 0.02
N SER A 114 -19.24 36.22 -1.06
CA SER A 114 -19.67 35.37 -2.18
C SER A 114 -18.51 34.64 -2.88
N PHE A 115 -18.14 33.47 -2.37
CA PHE A 115 -17.29 32.53 -3.07
C PHE A 115 -18.21 31.69 -3.98
N PHE A 116 -18.11 31.92 -5.29
CA PHE A 116 -18.75 31.06 -6.27
C PHE A 116 -17.98 29.74 -6.33
N VAL A 117 -18.65 28.65 -5.93
CA VAL A 117 -18.14 27.29 -6.05
C VAL A 117 -19.02 26.54 -7.06
N GLU A 118 -18.37 25.86 -8.00
CA GLU A 118 -19.03 25.02 -9.01
C GLU A 118 -18.75 23.55 -8.71
N LEU A 119 -19.77 22.71 -8.86
CA LEU A 119 -19.65 21.26 -8.79
C LEU A 119 -19.57 20.69 -10.21
N GLU A 120 -18.57 19.84 -10.44
CA GLU A 120 -18.40 19.08 -11.68
C GLU A 120 -18.27 17.58 -11.37
N VAL A 121 -18.99 16.75 -12.12
CA VAL A 121 -18.81 15.29 -12.09
C VAL A 121 -17.84 14.87 -13.20
N VAL A 122 -16.79 14.15 -12.82
CA VAL A 122 -15.75 13.69 -13.74
C VAL A 122 -15.71 12.16 -13.79
N SER A 123 -15.92 11.61 -14.99
CA SER A 123 -15.85 10.16 -15.24
C SER A 123 -14.76 9.75 -16.22
N ASP A 124 -14.13 10.70 -16.91
CA ASP A 124 -12.99 10.41 -17.80
C ASP A 124 -11.77 10.05 -16.96
N ILE A 125 -11.24 8.84 -17.18
CA ILE A 125 -10.20 8.27 -16.32
C ILE A 125 -8.88 9.04 -16.37
N ASN A 126 -8.54 9.66 -17.52
CA ASN A 126 -7.33 10.46 -17.65
C ASN A 126 -7.48 11.78 -16.89
N LYS A 127 -8.65 12.40 -16.97
CA LYS A 127 -8.97 13.58 -16.15
C LYS A 127 -9.00 13.23 -14.65
N CYS A 128 -9.59 12.10 -14.27
CA CYS A 128 -9.55 11.59 -12.89
C CYS A 128 -8.10 11.43 -12.41
N PHE A 129 -7.21 10.88 -13.23
CA PHE A 129 -5.78 10.77 -12.91
C PHE A 129 -5.15 12.14 -12.67
N SER A 130 -5.35 13.11 -13.56
CA SER A 130 -4.80 14.47 -13.40
C SER A 130 -5.28 15.13 -12.10
N LEU A 131 -6.58 15.02 -11.79
CA LEU A 131 -7.15 15.54 -10.54
C LEU A 131 -6.59 14.84 -9.30
N TRP A 132 -6.37 13.52 -9.40
CA TRP A 132 -5.76 12.75 -8.32
C TRP A 132 -4.33 13.20 -8.04
N GLN A 133 -3.54 13.44 -9.08
CA GLN A 133 -2.17 13.93 -8.94
C GLN A 133 -2.12 15.33 -8.31
N GLU A 134 -3.10 16.19 -8.61
CA GLU A 134 -3.19 17.53 -8.05
C GLU A 134 -3.60 17.52 -6.57
N LEU A 135 -4.61 16.72 -6.19
CA LEU A 135 -5.32 16.88 -4.91
C LEU A 135 -5.09 15.75 -3.91
N SER A 136 -4.55 14.60 -4.32
CA SER A 136 -4.27 13.50 -3.39
C SER A 136 -3.18 13.91 -2.39
N PRO A 137 -3.31 13.53 -1.11
CA PRO A 137 -2.26 13.78 -0.11
C PRO A 137 -1.01 12.90 -0.32
N GLN A 138 -1.11 11.83 -1.11
CA GLN A 138 -0.02 10.88 -1.42
C GLN A 138 0.76 10.38 -0.19
N LYS A 139 0.07 10.19 0.95
CA LYS A 139 0.71 9.79 2.21
C LYS A 139 0.84 8.28 2.35
N THR A 140 -0.21 7.55 2.01
CA THR A 140 -0.31 6.09 2.20
C THR A 140 -0.39 5.35 0.86
N LEU A 141 -0.26 4.03 0.91
CA LEU A 141 -0.43 3.16 -0.26
C LEU A 141 -1.76 3.43 -0.97
N PHE A 142 -2.81 3.63 -0.18
CA PHE A 142 -4.18 3.84 -0.63
C PHE A 142 -4.43 5.26 -1.17
N ASP A 143 -3.47 6.18 -1.03
CA ASP A 143 -3.50 7.50 -1.67
C ASP A 143 -2.81 7.49 -3.04
N THR A 144 -2.16 6.39 -3.42
CA THR A 144 -1.48 6.28 -4.72
C THR A 144 -2.47 5.96 -5.83
N TRP A 145 -2.29 6.61 -6.99
CA TRP A 145 -3.13 6.36 -8.14
C TRP A 145 -3.00 4.91 -8.62
N GLU A 146 -1.77 4.41 -8.75
CA GLU A 146 -1.51 3.09 -9.32
C GLU A 146 -2.15 1.97 -8.52
N PHE A 147 -2.16 2.09 -7.18
CA PHE A 147 -2.80 1.10 -6.34
C PHE A 147 -4.31 1.10 -6.55
N ARG A 148 -4.95 2.28 -6.53
CA ARG A 148 -6.40 2.44 -6.79
C ARG A 148 -6.79 2.08 -8.21
N TYR A 149 -5.93 2.38 -9.17
CA TYR A 149 -6.12 2.08 -10.58
C TYR A 149 -6.06 0.57 -10.85
N ALA A 150 -5.24 -0.19 -10.11
CA ALA A 150 -5.24 -1.66 -10.19
C ALA A 150 -6.64 -2.24 -9.89
N PHE A 151 -7.33 -1.69 -8.89
CA PHE A 151 -8.71 -2.08 -8.56
C PHE A 151 -9.69 -1.67 -9.64
N TYR A 152 -9.53 -0.48 -10.23
CA TYR A 152 -10.30 -0.10 -11.40
C TYR A 152 -10.10 -1.04 -12.59
N LEU A 153 -8.87 -1.49 -12.84
CA LEU A 153 -8.61 -2.42 -13.93
C LEU A 153 -9.28 -3.79 -13.72
N GLY A 154 -9.37 -4.26 -12.47
CA GLY A 154 -10.05 -5.51 -12.11
C GLY A 154 -11.57 -5.42 -12.12
N TYR A 155 -12.14 -4.38 -11.50
CA TYR A 155 -13.60 -4.25 -11.31
C TYR A 155 -14.32 -3.47 -12.40
N ARG A 156 -13.66 -2.47 -12.99
CA ARG A 156 -14.18 -1.63 -14.10
C ARG A 156 -15.49 -0.88 -13.79
N PHE A 157 -15.76 -0.60 -12.52
CA PHE A 157 -16.85 0.28 -12.12
C PHE A 157 -16.69 1.70 -12.67
N GLN A 158 -17.81 2.38 -12.89
CA GLN A 158 -17.82 3.69 -13.53
C GLN A 158 -17.31 4.77 -12.56
N PRO A 159 -16.22 5.50 -12.88
CA PRO A 159 -15.75 6.61 -12.06
C PRO A 159 -16.79 7.72 -11.96
N HIS A 160 -16.91 8.32 -10.78
CA HIS A 160 -17.85 9.38 -10.46
C HIS A 160 -17.18 10.40 -9.53
N PHE A 161 -16.12 11.06 -10.00
CA PHE A 161 -15.35 11.98 -9.18
C PHE A 161 -16.12 13.29 -9.03
N LEU A 162 -16.37 13.71 -7.79
CA LEU A 162 -16.99 15.00 -7.52
C LEU A 162 -15.91 16.04 -7.31
N LEU A 163 -15.82 16.99 -8.22
CA LEU A 163 -14.87 18.08 -8.19
C LEU A 163 -15.57 19.37 -7.77
N LEU A 164 -15.10 19.97 -6.68
CA LEU A 164 -15.41 21.37 -6.36
C LEU A 164 -14.32 22.26 -6.92
N LYS A 165 -14.71 23.30 -7.66
CA LYS A 165 -13.80 24.29 -8.24
C LYS A 165 -14.30 25.71 -8.04
N SER A 166 -13.37 26.64 -8.02
CA SER A 166 -13.62 28.08 -8.20
C SER A 166 -13.36 28.45 -9.66
N PRO A 167 -13.59 29.71 -10.07
CA PRO A 167 -13.20 30.18 -11.39
C PRO A 167 -11.69 30.05 -11.69
N THR A 168 -10.84 29.93 -10.67
CA THR A 168 -9.38 29.97 -10.81
C THR A 168 -8.69 28.66 -10.47
N GLU A 169 -9.31 27.75 -9.70
CA GLU A 169 -8.64 26.53 -9.25
C GLU A 169 -9.60 25.41 -8.83
N ASN A 170 -9.05 24.19 -8.77
CA ASN A 170 -9.71 23.04 -8.13
C ASN A 170 -9.52 23.13 -6.61
N LEU A 171 -10.62 23.00 -5.87
CA LEU A 171 -10.65 23.22 -4.41
C LEU A 171 -10.62 21.90 -3.64
N ALA A 172 -11.43 20.93 -4.07
CA ALA A 172 -11.57 19.65 -3.42
C ALA A 172 -12.11 18.57 -4.38
N LEU A 173 -11.80 17.31 -4.10
CA LEU A 173 -12.19 16.15 -4.87
C LEU A 173 -12.72 15.05 -3.94
N LEU A 174 -13.87 14.48 -4.28
CA LEU A 174 -14.34 13.24 -3.69
C LEU A 174 -14.24 12.14 -4.76
N PRO A 175 -13.19 11.30 -4.73
CA PRO A 175 -12.99 10.26 -5.73
C PRO A 175 -13.92 9.08 -5.46
N LEU A 176 -15.06 9.05 -6.15
CA LEU A 176 -16.02 7.95 -6.06
C LEU A 176 -16.05 7.11 -7.34
N TRP A 177 -16.68 5.95 -7.24
CA TRP A 177 -17.25 5.23 -8.37
C TRP A 177 -18.61 4.65 -7.96
N PHE A 178 -19.40 4.20 -8.92
CA PHE A 178 -20.64 3.48 -8.62
C PHE A 178 -20.37 1.97 -8.61
N ASP A 179 -20.51 1.35 -7.45
CA ASP A 179 -20.44 -0.10 -7.29
C ASP A 179 -21.74 -0.72 -7.81
N GLU A 180 -21.63 -1.42 -8.94
CA GLU A 180 -22.77 -2.03 -9.61
C GLU A 180 -23.31 -3.26 -8.90
N ASP A 181 -22.51 -3.91 -8.05
CA ASP A 181 -22.93 -5.10 -7.31
C ASP A 181 -23.74 -4.67 -6.07
N GLU A 182 -23.24 -3.66 -5.38
CA GLU A 182 -23.84 -3.12 -4.14
C GLU A 182 -24.85 -1.99 -4.38
N LYS A 183 -24.98 -1.52 -5.62
CA LYS A 183 -25.84 -0.40 -6.05
C LYS A 183 -25.65 0.88 -5.23
N LYS A 184 -24.40 1.20 -4.90
CA LYS A 184 -24.04 2.37 -4.09
C LYS A 184 -22.75 3.03 -4.54
N TYR A 185 -22.63 4.32 -4.24
CA TYR A 185 -21.39 5.06 -4.44
C TYR A 185 -20.42 4.76 -3.31
N VAL A 186 -19.19 4.42 -3.67
CA VAL A 186 -18.10 4.14 -2.72
C VAL A 186 -16.81 4.79 -3.21
N TRP A 187 -15.75 4.73 -2.40
CA TRP A 187 -14.44 5.21 -2.82
C TRP A 187 -14.00 4.58 -4.14
N PHE A 188 -13.41 5.38 -5.03
CA PHE A 188 -12.72 4.86 -6.20
C PHE A 188 -11.68 3.82 -5.79
N GLY A 189 -11.68 2.66 -6.43
CA GLY A 189 -10.77 1.56 -6.08
C GLY A 189 -11.19 0.71 -4.89
N SER A 190 -12.38 0.91 -4.29
CA SER A 190 -12.93 0.03 -3.24
C SER A 190 -13.04 -1.46 -3.64
N PRO A 191 -13.32 -2.40 -2.72
CA PRO A 191 -13.75 -2.23 -1.32
C PRO A 191 -12.63 -2.22 -0.26
N TRP A 192 -11.36 -2.37 -0.66
CA TRP A 192 -10.27 -2.72 0.28
C TRP A 192 -9.31 -1.57 0.63
N GLN A 193 -9.81 -0.35 0.61
CA GLN A 193 -8.96 0.82 0.68
C GLN A 193 -9.02 1.38 2.09
N GLU A 194 -7.87 1.60 2.72
CA GLU A 194 -7.83 1.94 4.16
C GLU A 194 -7.19 3.29 4.43
N GLU A 195 -7.43 3.82 5.63
CA GLU A 195 -6.91 5.10 6.09
C GLU A 195 -7.16 6.25 5.08
N VAL A 196 -8.32 6.21 4.43
CA VAL A 196 -8.67 7.11 3.34
C VAL A 196 -8.77 8.55 3.86
N ARG A 197 -8.26 9.49 3.06
CA ARG A 197 -8.28 10.92 3.36
C ARG A 197 -9.15 11.67 2.36
N PHE A 198 -9.78 12.75 2.81
CA PHE A 198 -10.47 13.66 1.90
C PHE A 198 -9.46 14.50 1.12
N PHE A 199 -9.66 14.64 -0.19
CA PHE A 199 -8.77 15.41 -1.04
C PHE A 199 -9.28 16.83 -1.10
N SER A 200 -8.78 17.70 -0.21
CA SER A 200 -9.24 19.07 -0.11
C SER A 200 -8.11 20.00 0.26
N LYS A 201 -8.01 21.15 -0.43
CA LYS A 201 -7.05 22.21 -0.08
C LYS A 201 -7.39 22.86 1.26
N GLU A 202 -8.68 22.94 1.59
CA GLU A 202 -9.15 23.47 2.88
C GLU A 202 -10.22 22.54 3.50
N PRO A 203 -10.19 22.26 4.81
CA PRO A 203 -11.16 21.36 5.45
C PRO A 203 -12.63 21.79 5.29
N LYS A 204 -12.89 23.09 5.13
CA LYS A 204 -14.24 23.66 5.00
C LYS A 204 -15.02 23.14 3.78
N TYR A 205 -14.34 22.61 2.75
CA TYR A 205 -15.01 22.08 1.55
C TYR A 205 -15.49 20.63 1.72
N ILE A 206 -15.01 19.90 2.72
CA ILE A 206 -15.34 18.48 2.92
C ILE A 206 -16.83 18.27 3.25
N PRO A 207 -17.46 19.02 4.18
CA PRO A 207 -18.89 18.88 4.45
C PRO A 207 -19.74 19.14 3.20
N LEU A 208 -19.35 20.13 2.39
CA LEU A 208 -20.04 20.46 1.14
C LEU A 208 -19.94 19.32 0.12
N LEU A 209 -18.76 18.72 -0.06
CA LEU A 209 -18.58 17.52 -0.91
C LEU A 209 -19.49 16.38 -0.46
N LEU A 210 -19.51 16.08 0.83
CA LEU A 210 -20.34 15.00 1.38
C LEU A 210 -21.84 15.29 1.26
N GLN A 211 -22.26 16.55 1.41
CA GLN A 211 -23.64 16.97 1.20
C GLN A 211 -24.06 16.80 -0.26
N LEU A 212 -23.21 17.22 -1.20
CA LEU A 212 -23.47 17.15 -2.64
C LEU A 212 -23.28 15.75 -3.24
N ALA A 213 -22.65 14.83 -2.51
CA ALA A 213 -22.42 13.48 -2.99
C ALA A 213 -23.73 12.73 -3.29
N PRO A 214 -23.77 11.91 -4.33
CA PRO A 214 -24.96 11.14 -4.69
C PRO A 214 -25.28 10.08 -3.63
N SER A 215 -26.54 9.64 -3.58
CA SER A 215 -27.00 8.57 -2.70
C SER A 215 -27.47 7.35 -3.52
N PRO A 216 -27.38 6.12 -2.98
CA PRO A 216 -26.82 5.78 -1.68
C PRO A 216 -25.28 5.85 -1.67
N LEU A 217 -24.71 6.38 -0.59
CA LEU A 217 -23.27 6.57 -0.42
C LEU A 217 -22.76 5.74 0.76
N PHE A 218 -21.62 5.10 0.59
CA PHE A 218 -20.90 4.44 1.68
C PHE A 218 -19.39 4.64 1.56
N LEU A 219 -18.81 5.31 2.55
CA LEU A 219 -17.39 5.63 2.65
C LEU A 219 -16.85 5.00 3.93
N ASN A 220 -16.03 3.96 3.80
CA ASN A 220 -15.40 3.27 4.92
C ASN A 220 -13.94 3.70 5.12
N ALA A 221 -13.34 3.17 6.18
CA ALA A 221 -11.92 3.24 6.51
C ALA A 221 -11.31 4.65 6.46
N ILE A 222 -12.10 5.66 6.83
CA ILE A 222 -11.70 7.06 6.88
C ILE A 222 -10.70 7.27 8.02
N SER A 223 -9.60 7.94 7.72
CA SER A 223 -8.56 8.26 8.71
C SER A 223 -9.08 9.16 9.85
N GLN A 224 -8.61 8.90 11.07
CA GLN A 224 -8.86 9.78 12.23
C GLN A 224 -8.43 11.23 11.96
N GLU A 225 -7.32 11.44 11.25
CA GLU A 225 -6.84 12.75 10.82
C GLU A 225 -7.92 13.50 10.03
N SER A 226 -8.57 12.84 9.07
CA SER A 226 -9.64 13.44 8.27
C SER A 226 -10.88 13.78 9.09
N VAL A 227 -11.28 12.91 10.00
CA VAL A 227 -12.40 13.18 10.92
C VAL A 227 -12.10 14.39 11.80
N ASN A 228 -10.90 14.46 12.37
CA ASN A 228 -10.47 15.58 13.22
C ASN A 228 -10.46 16.91 12.46
N LEU A 229 -10.05 16.91 11.19
CA LEU A 229 -10.04 18.11 10.34
C LEU A 229 -11.45 18.64 10.06
N VAL A 230 -12.44 17.77 9.92
CA VAL A 230 -13.84 18.15 9.69
C VAL A 230 -14.52 18.60 10.99
N GLY A 231 -14.14 17.99 12.11
CA GLY A 231 -14.75 18.24 13.41
C GLY A 231 -16.23 17.84 13.44
N ASN A 232 -17.03 18.58 14.22
CA ASN A 232 -18.44 18.23 14.46
C ASN A 232 -19.40 18.59 13.31
N GLN A 233 -18.88 19.05 12.16
CA GLN A 233 -19.71 19.44 11.01
C GLN A 233 -20.34 18.22 10.31
N VAL A 234 -19.71 17.06 10.45
CA VAL A 234 -20.17 15.80 9.86
C VAL A 234 -20.09 14.72 10.92
N LYS A 235 -21.16 13.93 11.06
CA LYS A 235 -21.18 12.80 11.97
C LYS A 235 -20.58 11.59 11.27
N PHE A 236 -19.41 11.15 11.75
CA PHE A 236 -18.78 9.89 11.34
C PHE A 236 -19.07 8.82 12.39
N GLU A 237 -19.28 7.59 11.95
CA GLU A 237 -19.43 6.44 12.84
C GLU A 237 -18.08 5.68 12.92
N PRO A 238 -17.77 5.02 14.04
CA PRO A 238 -16.61 4.14 14.12
C PRO A 238 -16.67 3.03 13.06
N ASP A 239 -15.49 2.69 12.52
CA ASP A 239 -15.26 1.54 11.63
C ASP A 239 -14.23 0.60 12.28
N GLU A 240 -13.96 -0.55 11.67
CA GLU A 240 -12.94 -1.46 12.17
C GLU A 240 -11.57 -0.81 12.15
N SER A 241 -10.81 -0.98 13.23
CA SER A 241 -9.45 -0.46 13.32
C SER A 241 -8.50 -1.17 12.37
N LYS A 242 -7.46 -0.45 11.95
CA LYS A 242 -6.25 -1.04 11.38
C LYS A 242 -5.21 -1.29 12.46
N TYR A 243 -4.21 -2.11 12.14
CA TYR A 243 -3.20 -2.53 13.10
C TYR A 243 -1.81 -2.21 12.58
N ILE A 244 -0.99 -1.58 13.41
CA ILE A 244 0.37 -1.18 13.03
C ILE A 244 1.40 -1.64 14.05
N LEU A 245 2.64 -1.79 13.59
CA LEU A 245 3.81 -1.91 14.42
C LEU A 245 4.77 -0.76 14.11
N ASN A 246 5.04 0.09 15.09
CA ASN A 246 6.13 1.05 15.00
C ASN A 246 7.46 0.31 15.18
N LEU A 247 8.38 0.48 14.22
CA LEU A 247 9.71 -0.12 14.23
C LEU A 247 10.77 0.85 14.75
N GLU A 248 10.41 2.09 15.08
CA GLU A 248 11.31 3.04 15.71
C GLU A 248 11.82 2.45 17.03
N ASN A 249 13.15 2.31 17.13
CA ASN A 249 13.88 1.69 18.25
C ASN A 249 13.83 0.15 18.33
N ILE A 250 13.39 -0.54 17.28
CA ILE A 250 13.43 -2.01 17.17
C ILE A 250 14.56 -2.40 16.21
N VAL A 251 15.57 -3.15 16.66
CA VAL A 251 16.73 -3.54 15.84
C VAL A 251 16.52 -4.90 15.16
N ASN A 252 15.66 -5.75 15.72
CA ASN A 252 15.29 -7.06 15.18
C ASN A 252 13.96 -7.54 15.81
N PHE A 253 13.40 -8.64 15.32
CA PHE A 253 12.13 -9.18 15.85
C PHE A 253 12.21 -9.58 17.33
N GLU A 254 13.38 -9.92 17.88
CA GLU A 254 13.50 -10.27 19.30
C GLU A 254 13.27 -9.04 20.20
N ASP A 255 13.69 -7.85 19.77
CA ASP A 255 13.39 -6.60 20.48
C ASP A 255 11.87 -6.36 20.52
N TYR A 256 11.18 -6.58 19.39
CA TYR A 256 9.72 -6.54 19.33
C TYR A 256 9.10 -7.54 20.31
N LEU A 257 9.56 -8.79 20.31
CA LEU A 257 9.03 -9.82 21.21
C LEU A 257 9.18 -9.43 22.69
N MET A 258 10.22 -8.68 23.05
CA MET A 258 10.41 -8.19 24.42
C MET A 258 9.37 -7.16 24.85
N THR A 259 8.69 -6.48 23.91
CA THR A 259 7.55 -5.58 24.20
C THR A 259 6.27 -6.35 24.57
N LEU A 260 6.18 -7.63 24.21
CA LEU A 260 4.98 -8.45 24.41
C LEU A 260 4.92 -9.10 25.80
N LYS A 261 3.71 -9.54 26.18
CA LYS A 261 3.49 -10.36 27.39
C LYS A 261 4.26 -11.68 27.30
N LYS A 262 4.72 -12.19 28.45
CA LYS A 262 5.58 -13.39 28.55
C LYS A 262 5.04 -14.60 27.77
N ASN A 263 3.76 -14.91 27.90
CA ASN A 263 3.14 -16.07 27.25
C ASN A 263 3.10 -15.89 25.72
N THR A 264 2.60 -14.74 25.25
CA THR A 264 2.58 -14.38 23.82
C THR A 264 3.97 -14.47 23.18
N ARG A 265 4.99 -13.90 23.84
CA ARG A 265 6.38 -14.02 23.40
C ARG A 265 6.85 -15.48 23.34
N HIS A 266 6.52 -16.28 24.34
CA HIS A 266 6.90 -17.70 24.38
C HIS A 266 6.28 -18.47 23.20
N ASP A 267 5.00 -18.24 22.90
CA ASP A 267 4.29 -18.90 21.81
C ASP A 267 4.86 -18.52 20.44
N LEU A 268 5.11 -17.23 20.20
CA LEU A 268 5.75 -16.77 18.96
C LEU A 268 7.14 -17.38 18.78
N ARG A 269 7.97 -17.42 19.83
CA ARG A 269 9.29 -18.09 19.78
C ARG A 269 9.20 -19.59 19.55
N LYS A 270 8.18 -20.24 20.11
CA LYS A 270 7.94 -21.68 19.95
C LYS A 270 7.62 -22.00 18.50
N ASP A 271 6.73 -21.24 17.88
CA ASP A 271 6.38 -21.42 16.47
C ASP A 271 7.54 -21.07 15.54
N TYR A 272 8.25 -19.97 15.83
CA TYR A 272 9.46 -19.59 15.08
C TYR A 272 10.50 -20.72 15.08
N ARG A 273 10.79 -21.31 16.25
CA ARG A 273 11.72 -22.45 16.39
C ARG A 273 11.18 -23.72 15.72
N ARG A 274 9.88 -23.98 15.80
CA ARG A 274 9.26 -25.17 15.17
C ARG A 274 9.43 -25.14 13.66
N ILE A 275 9.16 -23.99 13.03
CA ILE A 275 9.33 -23.83 11.59
C ILE A 275 10.83 -23.80 11.24
N GLY A 276 11.64 -23.05 11.99
CA GLY A 276 13.09 -22.94 11.74
C GLY A 276 13.84 -24.28 11.76
N ARG A 277 13.45 -25.24 12.63
CA ARG A 277 14.04 -26.59 12.67
C ARG A 277 13.80 -27.42 11.40
N GLN A 278 12.83 -27.04 10.59
CA GLN A 278 12.54 -27.69 9.32
C GLN A 278 13.38 -27.11 8.17
N ASN A 279 14.33 -26.22 8.48
CA ASN A 279 15.25 -25.58 7.54
C ASN A 279 14.53 -24.89 6.37
N PRO A 280 13.65 -23.89 6.65
CA PRO A 280 12.89 -23.21 5.62
C PRO A 280 13.81 -22.43 4.68
N GLN A 281 13.53 -22.50 3.38
CA GLN A 281 14.13 -21.64 2.36
C GLN A 281 13.21 -20.43 2.15
N ILE A 282 13.79 -19.23 2.29
CA ILE A 282 13.09 -17.97 2.03
C ILE A 282 13.44 -17.50 0.62
N ILE A 283 12.42 -17.34 -0.22
CA ILE A 283 12.54 -16.88 -1.60
C ILE A 283 11.88 -15.52 -1.71
N ILE A 284 12.62 -14.53 -2.21
CA ILE A 284 12.15 -13.15 -2.33
C ILE A 284 11.93 -12.80 -3.82
N ASN A 285 10.83 -12.12 -4.10
CA ASN A 285 10.44 -11.56 -5.41
C ASN A 285 10.21 -12.58 -6.53
N LYS A 286 9.77 -13.80 -6.17
CA LYS A 286 9.23 -14.76 -7.13
C LYS A 286 7.75 -14.48 -7.37
N PHE A 287 7.43 -13.45 -8.14
CA PHE A 287 6.06 -12.97 -8.31
C PHE A 287 5.09 -13.98 -8.96
N SER A 288 5.59 -14.99 -9.66
CA SER A 288 4.76 -16.11 -10.13
C SER A 288 4.15 -16.93 -8.99
N ASP A 289 4.67 -16.81 -7.77
CA ASP A 289 4.11 -17.47 -6.59
C ASP A 289 2.78 -16.84 -6.12
N LEU A 290 2.28 -15.77 -6.75
CA LEU A 290 0.91 -15.29 -6.54
C LEU A 290 -0.12 -16.42 -6.75
N ALA A 291 0.10 -17.31 -7.72
CA ALA A 291 -0.79 -18.46 -7.94
C ALA A 291 -0.81 -19.42 -6.74
N HIS A 292 0.35 -19.59 -6.07
CA HIS A 292 0.45 -20.41 -4.87
C HIS A 292 -0.22 -19.71 -3.67
N LEU A 293 -0.01 -18.40 -3.50
CA LEU A 293 -0.72 -17.59 -2.50
C LEU A 293 -2.23 -17.80 -2.61
N ILE A 294 -2.79 -17.61 -3.81
CA ILE A 294 -4.21 -17.77 -4.10
C ILE A 294 -4.68 -19.18 -3.75
N THR A 295 -3.95 -20.20 -4.20
CA THR A 295 -4.30 -21.61 -3.94
C THR A 295 -4.33 -21.93 -2.45
N LEU A 296 -3.31 -21.47 -1.71
CA LEU A 296 -3.21 -21.69 -0.26
C LEU A 296 -4.32 -20.96 0.50
N ALA A 297 -4.60 -19.70 0.12
CA ALA A 297 -5.67 -18.93 0.71
C ALA A 297 -7.04 -19.62 0.47
N LYS A 298 -7.38 -19.96 -0.78
CA LYS A 298 -8.63 -20.68 -1.11
C LYS A 298 -8.79 -21.97 -0.31
N LYS A 299 -7.75 -22.80 -0.27
CA LYS A 299 -7.75 -24.05 0.48
C LYS A 299 -8.06 -23.80 1.97
N ARG A 300 -7.39 -22.84 2.58
CA ARG A 300 -7.56 -22.50 4.00
C ARG A 300 -8.96 -22.01 4.35
N PHE A 301 -9.56 -21.16 3.51
CA PHE A 301 -10.94 -20.70 3.71
C PHE A 301 -11.94 -21.84 3.53
N SER A 302 -11.74 -22.68 2.50
CA SER A 302 -12.57 -23.86 2.27
C SER A 302 -12.54 -24.85 3.44
N GLU A 303 -11.37 -25.08 4.06
CA GLU A 303 -11.24 -25.92 5.27
C GLU A 303 -12.04 -25.38 6.48
N LYS A 304 -12.36 -24.09 6.49
CA LYS A 304 -13.20 -23.43 7.51
C LYS A 304 -14.68 -23.35 7.11
N GLY A 305 -15.03 -23.80 5.91
CA GLY A 305 -16.39 -23.63 5.36
C GLY A 305 -16.71 -22.20 4.94
N GLU A 306 -15.70 -21.40 4.64
CA GLU A 306 -15.82 -19.99 4.22
C GLU A 306 -15.38 -19.82 2.76
N GLU A 307 -15.92 -18.81 2.08
CA GLU A 307 -15.46 -18.43 0.74
C GLU A 307 -14.29 -17.45 0.82
N ALA A 308 -13.21 -17.72 0.07
CA ALA A 308 -12.10 -16.80 -0.05
C ALA A 308 -12.46 -15.64 -1.00
N ASP A 309 -11.94 -14.44 -0.74
CA ASP A 309 -12.08 -13.32 -1.66
C ASP A 309 -11.45 -13.57 -3.04
N TRP A 310 -10.55 -14.55 -3.11
CA TRP A 310 -9.95 -15.07 -4.34
C TRP A 310 -10.90 -15.86 -5.24
N GLU A 311 -12.12 -16.17 -4.81
CA GLU A 311 -13.14 -16.75 -5.71
C GLU A 311 -13.61 -15.74 -6.77
N ASP A 312 -13.53 -14.44 -6.49
CA ASP A 312 -13.83 -13.41 -7.49
C ASP A 312 -12.64 -13.24 -8.47
N PRO A 313 -12.81 -13.54 -9.77
CA PRO A 313 -11.73 -13.35 -10.75
C PRO A 313 -11.29 -11.89 -10.90
N ARG A 314 -12.16 -10.92 -10.60
CA ARG A 314 -11.80 -9.48 -10.59
C ARG A 314 -10.80 -9.16 -9.49
N ARG A 315 -10.87 -9.88 -8.36
CA ARG A 315 -9.92 -9.78 -7.25
C ARG A 315 -8.55 -10.31 -7.65
N ILE A 316 -8.51 -11.46 -8.35
CA ILE A 316 -7.27 -12.02 -8.89
C ILE A 316 -6.63 -11.03 -9.88
N GLU A 317 -7.40 -10.53 -10.86
CA GLU A 317 -6.93 -9.53 -11.82
C GLU A 317 -6.40 -8.27 -11.10
N THR A 318 -7.11 -7.79 -10.09
CA THR A 318 -6.69 -6.63 -9.28
C THR A 318 -5.27 -6.81 -8.73
N PHE A 319 -4.98 -7.94 -8.08
CA PHE A 319 -3.66 -8.16 -7.49
C PHE A 319 -2.57 -8.46 -8.53
N GLN A 320 -2.92 -9.03 -9.68
CA GLN A 320 -2.00 -9.09 -10.82
C GLN A 320 -1.64 -7.68 -11.32
N GLN A 321 -2.62 -6.76 -11.38
CA GLN A 321 -2.39 -5.37 -11.74
C GLN A 321 -1.61 -4.61 -10.65
N VAL A 322 -1.82 -4.90 -9.36
CA VAL A 322 -1.00 -4.34 -8.26
C VAL A 322 0.48 -4.71 -8.48
N ILE A 323 0.79 -5.97 -8.76
CA ILE A 323 2.17 -6.39 -9.06
C ILE A 323 2.71 -5.68 -10.30
N LYS A 324 1.91 -5.61 -11.38
CA LYS A 324 2.33 -5.02 -12.66
C LYS A 324 2.54 -3.50 -12.59
N LEU A 325 1.77 -2.80 -11.77
CA LEU A 325 1.84 -1.35 -11.62
C LEU A 325 2.85 -0.90 -10.56
N ALA A 326 3.40 -1.83 -9.78
CA ALA A 326 4.51 -1.57 -8.88
C ALA A 326 5.73 -0.96 -9.62
N GLY A 327 6.56 -0.24 -8.87
CA GLY A 327 7.73 0.48 -9.38
C GLY A 327 7.45 1.91 -9.85
N LYS A 328 6.17 2.32 -9.89
CA LYS A 328 5.76 3.69 -10.25
C LYS A 328 5.69 4.60 -9.02
N SER A 329 4.73 4.35 -8.12
CA SER A 329 4.54 5.10 -6.89
C SER A 329 4.92 4.31 -5.63
N TYR A 330 4.75 2.99 -5.65
CA TYR A 330 5.15 2.08 -4.57
C TYR A 330 6.05 0.95 -5.10
N GLN A 331 6.80 0.31 -4.21
CA GLN A 331 7.54 -0.92 -4.52
C GLN A 331 6.78 -2.13 -4.00
N ILE A 332 7.13 -3.32 -4.50
CA ILE A 332 6.48 -4.56 -4.11
C ILE A 332 7.49 -5.65 -3.80
N ARG A 333 7.13 -6.54 -2.87
CA ARG A 333 7.88 -7.77 -2.56
C ARG A 333 6.93 -8.95 -2.53
N MET A 334 7.47 -10.11 -2.88
CA MET A 334 6.81 -11.40 -2.69
C MET A 334 7.71 -12.26 -1.84
N MET A 335 7.24 -12.72 -0.67
CA MET A 335 8.01 -13.55 0.24
C MET A 335 7.42 -14.96 0.27
N THR A 336 8.17 -15.94 -0.24
CA THR A 336 7.77 -17.35 -0.23
C THR A 336 8.61 -18.12 0.77
N VAL A 337 7.96 -18.84 1.68
CA VAL A 337 8.60 -19.81 2.58
C VAL A 337 8.41 -21.21 2.03
N LYS A 338 9.50 -21.88 1.67
CA LYS A 338 9.53 -23.28 1.20
C LYS A 338 10.13 -24.18 2.27
N ILE A 339 9.49 -25.31 2.57
CA ILE A 339 10.00 -26.34 3.50
C ILE A 339 10.08 -27.66 2.72
N GLY A 340 11.30 -28.15 2.51
CA GLY A 340 11.56 -29.22 1.55
C GLY A 340 11.09 -28.84 0.15
N GLU A 341 10.23 -29.66 -0.46
CA GLU A 341 9.64 -29.39 -1.77
C GLU A 341 8.29 -28.65 -1.74
N LYS A 342 7.80 -28.31 -0.55
CA LYS A 342 6.47 -27.73 -0.37
C LYS A 342 6.53 -26.24 -0.06
N ILE A 343 5.59 -25.47 -0.60
CA ILE A 343 5.38 -24.08 -0.22
C ILE A 343 4.56 -24.07 1.06
N ALA A 344 5.14 -23.49 2.12
CA ALA A 344 4.52 -23.37 3.44
C ALA A 344 3.73 -22.06 3.57
N GLY A 345 4.23 -20.98 2.96
CA GLY A 345 3.58 -19.67 3.00
C GLY A 345 4.03 -18.76 1.87
N VAL A 346 3.16 -17.86 1.44
CA VAL A 346 3.45 -16.81 0.46
C VAL A 346 2.78 -15.52 0.88
N ASP A 347 3.55 -14.44 0.98
CA ASP A 347 3.08 -13.10 1.33
C ASP A 347 3.42 -12.11 0.23
N LEU A 348 2.45 -11.25 -0.07
CA LEU A 348 2.56 -10.10 -0.96
C LEU A 348 2.64 -8.85 -0.11
N ILE A 349 3.67 -8.05 -0.35
CA ILE A 349 4.00 -6.87 0.45
C ILE A 349 4.13 -5.66 -0.47
N CYS A 350 3.55 -4.53 -0.08
CA CYS A 350 3.82 -3.24 -0.72
C CYS A 350 4.71 -2.38 0.18
N LEU A 351 5.56 -1.55 -0.41
CA LEU A 351 6.44 -0.62 0.30
C LEU A 351 6.20 0.79 -0.20
N LEU A 352 5.96 1.73 0.71
CA LEU A 352 5.82 3.15 0.41
C LEU A 352 6.15 3.99 1.63
N ASN A 353 6.86 5.11 1.45
CA ASN A 353 7.11 6.12 2.49
C ASN A 353 7.59 5.52 3.83
N SER A 354 8.61 4.65 3.77
CA SER A 354 9.14 3.92 4.94
C SER A 354 8.11 3.08 5.70
N THR A 355 7.02 2.69 5.04
CA THR A 355 5.99 1.79 5.57
C THR A 355 5.96 0.49 4.77
N TYR A 356 5.94 -0.62 5.51
CA TYR A 356 5.80 -1.98 5.00
C TYR A 356 4.33 -2.42 5.14
N TYR A 357 3.64 -2.71 4.04
CA TYR A 357 2.22 -3.10 4.05
C TYR A 357 2.09 -4.59 3.80
N THR A 358 1.54 -5.35 4.74
CA THR A 358 1.32 -6.81 4.61
C THR A 358 0.01 -7.06 3.86
N VAL A 359 0.07 -7.03 2.53
CA VAL A 359 -1.11 -6.83 1.67
C VAL A 359 -1.97 -8.09 1.56
N LYS A 360 -1.35 -9.23 1.24
CA LYS A 360 -2.04 -10.50 1.08
C LYS A 360 -1.14 -11.65 1.48
N CYS A 361 -1.73 -12.71 2.01
CA CYS A 361 -0.99 -13.91 2.38
C CYS A 361 -1.77 -15.19 2.03
N GLY A 362 -1.06 -16.31 2.05
CA GLY A 362 -1.61 -17.64 1.92
C GLY A 362 -0.69 -18.65 2.59
N TYR A 363 -1.23 -19.45 3.53
CA TYR A 363 -0.43 -20.33 4.38
C TYR A 363 -0.97 -21.76 4.41
N ASN A 364 -0.06 -22.75 4.32
CA ASN A 364 -0.35 -24.16 4.50
C ASN A 364 -0.22 -24.56 5.98
N VAL A 365 -1.16 -24.10 6.81
CA VAL A 365 -1.14 -24.34 8.26
C VAL A 365 -1.35 -25.81 8.63
N ALA A 366 -2.15 -26.54 7.86
CA ALA A 366 -2.42 -27.95 8.10
C ALA A 366 -1.13 -28.79 8.15
N GLU A 367 -0.16 -28.47 7.28
CA GLU A 367 1.14 -29.15 7.24
C GLU A 367 2.22 -28.45 8.06
N PHE A 368 2.13 -27.12 8.22
CA PHE A 368 3.12 -26.30 8.91
C PHE A 368 2.49 -25.42 10.02
N PRO A 369 2.03 -26.02 11.14
CA PRO A 369 1.43 -25.26 12.23
C PRO A 369 2.39 -24.21 12.81
N GLY A 370 1.91 -22.97 12.93
CA GLY A 370 2.71 -21.81 13.35
C GLY A 370 3.41 -21.06 12.21
N ILE A 371 3.20 -21.43 10.94
CA ILE A 371 3.82 -20.74 9.79
C ILE A 371 3.47 -19.25 9.71
N GLY A 372 2.25 -18.85 10.04
CA GLY A 372 1.86 -17.42 10.04
C GLY A 372 2.65 -16.61 11.07
N ASN A 373 2.84 -17.15 12.28
CA ASN A 373 3.66 -16.51 13.31
C ASN A 373 5.14 -16.43 12.89
N PHE A 374 5.65 -17.47 12.24
CA PHE A 374 7.01 -17.46 11.69
C PHE A 374 7.18 -16.38 10.61
N VAL A 375 6.24 -16.28 9.66
CA VAL A 375 6.27 -15.27 8.59
C VAL A 375 6.16 -13.86 9.17
N ASN A 376 5.24 -13.61 10.11
CA ASN A 376 5.13 -12.29 10.75
C ASN A 376 6.46 -11.81 11.38
N LEU A 377 7.19 -12.70 12.09
CA LEU A 377 8.49 -12.34 12.66
C LEU A 377 9.57 -12.15 11.59
N LEU A 378 9.52 -12.94 10.52
CA LEU A 378 10.40 -12.80 9.37
C LEU A 378 10.17 -11.47 8.63
N GLU A 379 8.92 -11.06 8.45
CA GLU A 379 8.55 -9.77 7.86
C GLU A 379 9.00 -8.58 8.73
N ILE A 380 8.98 -8.73 10.07
CA ILE A 380 9.52 -7.72 10.98
C ILE A 380 11.01 -7.52 10.72
N ASP A 381 11.79 -8.59 10.66
CA ASP A 381 13.22 -8.50 10.32
C ASP A 381 13.43 -7.95 8.89
N ASP A 382 12.65 -8.38 7.91
CA ASP A 382 12.73 -7.87 6.53
C ASP A 382 12.47 -6.36 6.48
N ALA A 383 11.42 -5.88 7.14
CA ALA A 383 11.07 -4.47 7.23
C ALA A 383 12.19 -3.64 7.88
N ILE A 384 12.76 -4.13 8.99
CA ILE A 384 13.89 -3.47 9.68
C ILE A 384 15.11 -3.41 8.76
N ASN A 385 15.46 -4.52 8.09
CA ASN A 385 16.59 -4.58 7.17
C ASN A 385 16.43 -3.65 5.95
N LEU A 386 15.19 -3.36 5.56
CA LEU A 386 14.87 -2.39 4.50
C LEU A 386 14.84 -0.94 5.00
N GLY A 387 15.08 -0.69 6.29
CA GLY A 387 15.01 0.65 6.90
C GLY A 387 13.59 1.21 6.99
N MET A 388 12.58 0.33 7.06
CA MET A 388 11.19 0.75 7.29
C MET A 388 11.02 1.23 8.73
N LYS A 389 10.13 2.20 8.92
CA LYS A 389 9.80 2.76 10.23
C LYS A 389 8.52 2.17 10.81
N LYS A 390 7.67 1.60 9.96
CA LYS A 390 6.36 1.09 10.34
C LYS A 390 6.01 -0.13 9.52
N ILE A 391 5.34 -1.09 10.14
CA ILE A 391 4.58 -2.13 9.45
C ILE A 391 3.10 -1.86 9.63
N ASP A 392 2.37 -1.95 8.53
CA ASP A 392 0.94 -1.82 8.45
C ASP A 392 0.33 -3.19 8.18
N PHE A 393 -0.25 -3.77 9.22
CA PHE A 393 -0.94 -5.05 9.20
C PHE A 393 -2.41 -4.93 8.75
N LEU A 394 -2.82 -3.73 8.30
CA LEU A 394 -4.12 -3.47 7.69
C LEU A 394 -5.31 -3.67 8.64
N GLN A 395 -6.52 -3.43 8.13
CA GLN A 395 -7.79 -3.50 8.86
C GLN A 395 -8.15 -4.94 9.26
N ASN A 396 -9.15 -5.05 10.14
CA ASN A 396 -9.68 -6.27 10.76
C ASN A 396 -8.74 -6.88 11.81
N ASN A 397 -9.30 -7.11 13.01
CA ASN A 397 -8.55 -7.64 14.16
C ASN A 397 -8.16 -9.11 14.02
N TYR A 398 -9.06 -9.91 13.44
CA TYR A 398 -8.98 -11.38 13.44
C TYR A 398 -8.66 -11.97 14.83
N LYS A 399 -9.08 -11.33 15.93
CA LYS A 399 -8.78 -11.71 17.32
C LYS A 399 -7.30 -11.68 17.74
N TRP A 400 -6.34 -11.67 16.80
CA TRP A 400 -4.92 -11.77 17.10
C TRP A 400 -4.18 -10.44 16.96
N LYS A 401 -4.55 -9.57 16.01
CA LYS A 401 -3.80 -8.34 15.75
C LYS A 401 -3.83 -7.39 16.94
N SER A 402 -4.96 -7.26 17.62
CA SER A 402 -5.08 -6.44 18.85
C SER A 402 -4.26 -6.96 20.03
N ARG A 403 -3.81 -8.22 19.98
CA ARG A 403 -2.91 -8.80 20.99
C ARG A 403 -1.44 -8.50 20.69
N LEU A 404 -1.12 -8.22 19.43
CA LEU A 404 0.26 -8.11 18.92
C LEU A 404 0.64 -6.69 18.50
N PHE A 405 -0.31 -5.87 18.10
CA PHE A 405 -0.10 -4.61 17.39
C PHE A 405 -1.00 -3.50 17.92
N GLU A 406 -0.59 -2.26 17.65
CA GLU A 406 -1.34 -1.07 18.00
C GLU A 406 -2.55 -0.91 17.09
N ALA A 407 -3.73 -0.74 17.67
CA ALA A 407 -4.96 -0.47 16.93
C ALA A 407 -5.08 1.02 16.64
N ILE A 408 -5.26 1.37 15.36
CA ILE A 408 -5.51 2.74 14.92
C ILE A 408 -6.98 2.87 14.51
N PRO A 409 -7.75 3.78 15.12
CA PRO A 409 -9.17 3.94 14.81
C PRO A 409 -9.38 4.43 13.38
N LEU A 410 -10.40 3.86 12.74
CA LEU A 410 -10.93 4.28 11.45
C LEU A 410 -12.42 4.58 11.58
N PHE A 411 -12.96 5.27 10.58
CA PHE A 411 -14.33 5.76 10.60
C PHE A 411 -15.05 5.49 9.28
N GLN A 412 -16.36 5.58 9.32
CA GLN A 412 -17.21 5.43 8.15
C GLN A 412 -18.29 6.52 8.11
N TYR A 413 -18.81 6.74 6.90
CA TYR A 413 -19.89 7.67 6.60
C TYR A 413 -20.81 7.07 5.54
N GLY A 414 -22.13 7.17 5.73
CA GLY A 414 -23.09 6.74 4.72
C GLY A 414 -24.39 7.54 4.78
N LYS A 415 -25.09 7.60 3.65
CA LYS A 415 -26.38 8.30 3.51
C LYS A 415 -27.21 7.80 2.33
#